data_AF-A0A1Q6ZEC3-F1
#
_entry.id   AF-A0A1Q6ZEC3-F1
#
_cell.length_a   1.000
_cell.length_b   1.000
_cell.length_c   1.000
_cell.angle_alpha   90.00
_cell.angle_beta   90.00
_cell.angle_gamma   90.00
#
_symmetry.space_group_name_H-M   'P 1'
#
loop_
_entity.id
_entity.type
_entity.pdbx_description
1 polymer ?
#
loop_
_entity_poly.entity_id
_entity_poly.type
_entity_poly.pdbx_seq_one_letter_code
_entity_poly.pdbx_strand_id
1 'polypeptide(L)'
;MRQHLLAWLVSTVALGAPSVAAANQVAPEATSCRPCHEEIVVMFRQTAHAATSAEATARSIKGRFSAGHDVLRTRLPGISFKMEERNGAFYQTGVDSAQRRSITKRIELVVGSGRRGQSYLYWAGGLLFELPVSYLTGPEQWVNSPGYSDGEIDFGRLIVPRCLECHSTSFPLQTELGAVRYSRRYRLGISCEKCHGEGREHIHFQSSHPAETRGASILNPARFSRDRRVDNCALCHSGEREPRRPPFSYRPGERLDDYLVARSDADVPIPDVHGDQVGLLRRSKCFRASRDMSCSTCHDVHRPERDVARFAQKCLACHQTGQHPMADEIAGRMMTSCIDCHMPNRKSNAIQINTPGKQAALYYRTHEIGIYRER
;
A
#
# COMPACT_ATOMS: atom_id res chain seq x y z
N MET A 1 68.58 7.80 42.80
CA MET A 1 67.65 7.62 43.94
C MET A 1 66.23 7.59 43.40
N ARG A 2 65.55 6.45 43.60
CA ARG A 2 64.10 6.18 43.51
C ARG A 2 63.37 6.39 42.17
N GLN A 3 63.06 5.23 41.58
CA GLN A 3 62.03 4.95 40.59
C GLN A 3 60.64 5.35 41.11
N HIS A 4 59.82 5.97 40.25
CA HIS A 4 58.36 5.93 40.34
C HIS A 4 57.78 5.66 38.95
N LEU A 5 57.53 4.38 38.67
CA LEU A 5 56.68 3.91 37.57
C LEU A 5 55.22 4.13 37.98
N LEU A 6 54.53 5.11 37.38
CA LEU A 6 53.08 5.16 37.42
C LEU A 6 52.53 4.25 36.33
N ALA A 7 52.02 3.08 36.74
CA ALA A 7 51.19 2.22 35.91
C ALA A 7 49.81 2.86 35.75
N TRP A 8 49.47 3.26 34.53
CA TRP A 8 48.09 3.59 34.17
C TRP A 8 47.32 2.31 33.87
N LEU A 9 46.41 1.94 34.78
CA LEU A 9 45.39 0.93 34.58
C LEU A 9 44.42 1.41 33.50
N VAL A 10 44.54 0.86 32.29
CA VAL A 10 43.51 0.98 31.26
C VAL A 10 42.38 0.03 31.63
N SER A 11 41.35 0.55 32.30
CA SER A 11 40.07 -0.16 32.45
C SER A 11 39.43 -0.31 31.07
N THR A 12 39.60 -1.49 30.46
CA THR A 12 38.82 -1.92 29.31
C THR A 12 37.37 -2.08 29.74
N VAL A 13 36.57 -1.02 29.57
CA VAL A 13 35.11 -1.14 29.54
C VAL A 13 34.78 -1.95 28.29
N ALA A 14 34.55 -3.25 28.47
CA ALA A 14 33.93 -4.08 27.46
C ALA A 14 32.51 -3.55 27.24
N LEU A 15 32.35 -2.67 26.25
CA LEU A 15 31.05 -2.31 25.68
C LEU A 15 30.50 -3.58 25.03
N GLY A 16 29.74 -4.35 25.81
CA GLY A 16 28.94 -5.45 25.30
C GLY A 16 28.02 -4.90 24.22
N ALA A 17 28.24 -5.32 22.98
CA ALA A 17 27.29 -5.07 21.90
C ALA A 17 25.92 -5.62 22.33
N PRO A 18 24.82 -4.86 22.18
CA PRO A 18 23.51 -5.38 22.48
C PRO A 18 23.27 -6.54 21.50
N SER A 19 23.05 -7.73 22.05
CA SER A 19 22.63 -8.88 21.27
C SER A 19 21.30 -8.54 20.61
N VAL A 20 21.29 -8.48 19.28
CA VAL A 20 20.05 -8.46 18.51
C VAL A 20 19.51 -9.88 18.50
N ALA A 21 18.96 -10.29 19.65
CA ALA A 21 18.28 -11.56 19.82
C ALA A 21 16.89 -11.29 20.40
N ALA A 22 15.93 -11.03 19.50
CA ALA A 22 14.47 -11.26 19.61
C ALA A 22 13.78 -10.41 18.51
N ALA A 23 12.81 -10.88 17.73
CA ALA A 23 11.94 -12.03 17.88
C ALA A 23 11.63 -12.63 16.49
N ASN A 24 11.93 -13.91 16.33
CA ASN A 24 11.48 -14.72 15.20
C ASN A 24 10.08 -15.28 15.51
N GLN A 25 9.16 -14.43 15.98
CA GLN A 25 7.78 -14.82 16.30
C GLN A 25 6.86 -14.28 15.21
N VAL A 26 6.27 -15.20 14.45
CA VAL A 26 5.28 -14.88 13.43
C VAL A 26 4.10 -14.20 14.13
N ALA A 27 3.85 -12.94 13.77
CA ALA A 27 2.66 -12.20 14.17
C ALA A 27 1.39 -13.05 13.90
N PRO A 28 0.38 -13.06 14.78
CA PRO A 28 -0.80 -13.92 14.62
C PRO A 28 -1.52 -13.67 13.29
N GLU A 29 -1.78 -14.68 12.46
CA GLU A 29 -2.56 -14.45 11.23
C GLU A 29 -3.89 -13.74 11.52
N ALA A 30 -4.42 -12.94 10.58
CA ALA A 30 -5.76 -12.34 10.71
C ALA A 30 -6.87 -13.38 11.01
N THR A 31 -6.60 -14.66 10.72
CA THR A 31 -7.41 -15.82 11.12
C THR A 31 -7.57 -15.94 12.64
N SER A 32 -6.55 -15.58 13.43
CA SER A 32 -6.56 -15.63 14.90
C SER A 32 -7.55 -14.65 15.55
N CYS A 33 -7.92 -13.58 14.86
CA CYS A 33 -8.93 -12.63 15.32
C CYS A 33 -10.37 -13.14 15.09
N ARG A 34 -10.56 -14.09 14.16
CA ARG A 34 -11.88 -14.54 13.70
C ARG A 34 -12.75 -15.14 14.80
N PRO A 35 -12.24 -15.98 15.74
CA PRO A 35 -13.09 -16.59 16.77
C PRO A 35 -13.86 -15.58 17.63
N CYS A 36 -13.34 -14.36 17.81
CA CYS A 36 -13.98 -13.31 18.59
C CYS A 36 -14.58 -12.18 17.73
N HIS A 37 -14.09 -11.99 16.49
CA HIS A 37 -14.44 -10.87 15.62
C HIS A 37 -14.86 -11.32 14.22
N GLU A 38 -15.67 -12.38 14.13
CA GLU A 38 -15.98 -13.04 12.86
C GLU A 38 -16.52 -12.08 11.79
N GLU A 39 -17.54 -11.28 12.11
CA GLU A 39 -18.14 -10.35 11.16
C GLU A 39 -17.10 -9.36 10.59
N ILE A 40 -16.30 -8.76 11.45
CA ILE A 40 -15.24 -7.81 11.06
C ILE A 40 -14.22 -8.50 10.16
N VAL A 41 -13.77 -9.70 10.51
CA VAL A 41 -12.78 -10.44 9.71
C VAL A 41 -13.35 -10.82 8.35
N VAL A 42 -14.59 -11.28 8.28
CA VAL A 42 -15.27 -11.64 7.02
C VAL A 42 -15.41 -10.42 6.11
N MET A 43 -15.83 -9.28 6.65
CA MET A 43 -15.97 -8.04 5.88
C MET A 43 -14.61 -7.47 5.45
N PHE A 44 -13.62 -7.48 6.34
CA PHE A 44 -12.30 -6.93 6.05
C PHE A 44 -11.59 -7.72 4.95
N ARG A 45 -11.74 -9.05 4.92
CA ARG A 45 -11.17 -9.91 3.86
C ARG A 45 -11.67 -9.57 2.45
N GLN A 46 -12.79 -8.87 2.33
CA GLN A 46 -13.34 -8.42 1.04
C GLN A 46 -12.82 -7.02 0.61
N THR A 47 -12.03 -6.36 1.45
CA THR A 47 -11.49 -5.03 1.18
C THR A 47 -10.31 -5.09 0.21
N ALA A 48 -10.00 -3.95 -0.42
CA ALA A 48 -8.79 -3.83 -1.23
C ALA A 48 -7.50 -3.88 -0.38
N HIS A 49 -7.57 -3.52 0.91
CA HIS A 49 -6.44 -3.63 1.83
C HIS A 49 -6.03 -5.09 2.01
N ALA A 50 -6.99 -5.97 2.34
CA ALA A 50 -6.72 -7.40 2.45
C ALA A 50 -6.21 -8.01 1.13
N ALA A 51 -6.70 -7.52 0.00
CA ALA A 51 -6.32 -8.01 -1.33
C ALA A 51 -5.10 -7.31 -1.95
N THR A 52 -4.42 -6.38 -1.25
CA THR A 52 -3.36 -5.54 -1.87
C THR A 52 -2.15 -6.35 -2.34
N SER A 53 -1.98 -7.57 -1.85
CA SER A 53 -1.06 -8.55 -2.43
C SER A 53 -1.52 -9.97 -2.15
N ALA A 54 -1.07 -10.91 -2.98
CA ALA A 54 -1.40 -12.33 -2.85
C ALA A 54 -0.35 -13.20 -3.57
N GLU A 55 -0.27 -14.47 -3.19
CA GLU A 55 0.44 -15.48 -3.99
C GLU A 55 -0.18 -15.57 -5.38
N ALA A 56 0.63 -15.85 -6.39
CA ALA A 56 0.18 -16.06 -7.76
C ALA A 56 -0.59 -17.38 -7.92
N THR A 57 -1.89 -17.28 -8.17
CA THR A 57 -2.79 -18.41 -8.41
C THR A 57 -3.85 -18.00 -9.42
N ALA A 58 -4.57 -18.99 -9.98
CA ALA A 58 -5.71 -18.72 -10.85
C ALA A 58 -6.81 -17.87 -10.20
N ARG A 59 -6.89 -17.81 -8.86
CA ARG A 59 -7.86 -17.00 -8.12
C ARG A 59 -7.42 -15.54 -7.93
N SER A 60 -6.13 -15.33 -7.72
CA SER A 60 -5.55 -14.04 -7.36
C SER A 60 -5.13 -13.22 -8.57
N ILE A 61 -4.68 -13.86 -9.64
CA ILE A 61 -4.33 -13.22 -10.90
C ILE A 61 -5.60 -12.81 -11.65
N LYS A 62 -5.67 -11.54 -12.08
CA LYS A 62 -6.77 -10.99 -12.88
C LYS A 62 -6.47 -10.93 -14.37
N GLY A 63 -5.19 -11.07 -14.74
CA GLY A 63 -4.76 -11.06 -16.14
C GLY A 63 -5.29 -12.24 -16.93
N ARG A 64 -5.44 -12.05 -18.25
CA ARG A 64 -5.91 -13.06 -19.19
C ARG A 64 -4.72 -13.70 -19.91
N PHE A 65 -4.65 -15.03 -19.85
CA PHE A 65 -3.56 -15.84 -20.41
C PHE A 65 -4.02 -16.68 -21.61
N SER A 66 -5.27 -16.51 -22.04
CA SER A 66 -5.83 -17.17 -23.21
C SER A 66 -5.35 -16.52 -24.51
N ALA A 67 -5.25 -17.34 -25.56
CA ALA A 67 -4.81 -16.91 -26.88
C ALA A 67 -5.57 -15.66 -27.36
N GLY A 68 -4.83 -14.66 -27.83
CA GLY A 68 -5.37 -13.38 -28.32
C GLY A 68 -5.47 -12.30 -27.24
N HIS A 69 -5.37 -12.66 -25.96
CA HIS A 69 -5.27 -11.74 -24.82
C HIS A 69 -3.95 -11.89 -24.06
N ASP A 70 -3.07 -12.78 -24.50
CA ASP A 70 -1.86 -13.22 -23.82
C ASP A 70 -0.58 -12.49 -24.29
N VAL A 71 -0.71 -11.47 -25.14
CA VAL A 71 0.46 -10.77 -25.71
C VAL A 71 0.32 -9.26 -25.57
N LEU A 72 1.32 -8.64 -24.96
CA LEU A 72 1.56 -7.21 -25.02
C LEU A 72 2.54 -6.94 -26.17
N ARG A 73 2.04 -6.30 -27.21
CA ARG A 73 2.89 -5.74 -28.28
C ARG A 73 3.44 -4.40 -27.83
N THR A 74 4.65 -4.07 -28.27
CA THR A 74 5.30 -2.78 -28.00
C THR A 74 5.38 -1.95 -29.29
N ARG A 75 5.75 -0.65 -29.20
CA ARG A 75 6.00 0.16 -30.40
C ARG A 75 7.31 -0.20 -31.10
N LEU A 76 8.21 -0.90 -30.41
CA LEU A 76 9.48 -1.33 -30.99
C LEU A 76 9.27 -2.62 -31.79
N PRO A 77 9.53 -2.62 -33.11
CA PRO A 77 9.41 -3.82 -33.92
C PRO A 77 10.25 -4.97 -33.37
N GLY A 78 9.65 -6.16 -33.28
CA GLY A 78 10.31 -7.37 -32.79
C GLY A 78 10.39 -7.50 -31.27
N ILE A 79 9.96 -6.48 -30.50
CA ILE A 79 9.84 -6.56 -29.05
C ILE A 79 8.39 -6.79 -28.63
N SER A 80 8.16 -7.86 -27.86
CA SER A 80 6.85 -8.17 -27.29
C SER A 80 6.98 -8.93 -25.98
N PHE A 81 5.89 -8.97 -25.20
CA PHE A 81 5.80 -9.77 -23.99
C PHE A 81 4.65 -10.76 -24.11
N LYS A 82 4.92 -12.02 -23.80
CA LYS A 82 3.94 -13.10 -23.81
C LYS A 82 3.64 -13.54 -22.37
N MET A 83 2.38 -13.74 -22.07
CA MET A 83 1.85 -14.17 -20.79
C MET A 83 1.39 -15.61 -20.93
N GLU A 84 1.96 -16.51 -20.15
CA GLU A 84 1.73 -17.94 -20.34
C GLU A 84 1.29 -18.61 -19.05
N GLU A 85 0.27 -19.45 -19.14
CA GLU A 85 -0.10 -20.38 -18.08
C GLU A 85 0.37 -21.79 -18.47
N ARG A 86 1.12 -22.44 -17.57
CA ARG A 86 1.64 -23.80 -17.76
C ARG A 86 1.47 -24.56 -16.46
N ASN A 87 0.69 -25.64 -16.47
CA ASN A 87 0.45 -26.51 -15.30
C ASN A 87 0.03 -25.71 -14.04
N GLY A 88 -0.84 -24.71 -14.19
CA GLY A 88 -1.32 -23.86 -13.10
C GLY A 88 -0.31 -22.82 -12.57
N ALA A 89 0.85 -22.68 -13.22
CA ALA A 89 1.81 -21.61 -12.96
C ALA A 89 1.78 -20.57 -14.09
N PHE A 90 2.02 -19.31 -13.74
CA PHE A 90 1.91 -18.17 -14.65
C PHE A 90 3.29 -17.57 -14.92
N TYR A 91 3.52 -17.10 -16.13
CA TYR A 91 4.82 -16.62 -16.60
C TYR A 91 4.68 -15.36 -17.43
N GLN A 92 5.73 -14.54 -17.42
CA GLN A 92 5.97 -13.50 -18.41
C GLN A 92 7.24 -13.82 -19.18
N THR A 93 7.15 -13.74 -20.50
CA THR A 93 8.26 -13.94 -21.43
C THR A 93 8.46 -12.68 -22.25
N GLY A 94 9.57 -11.97 -22.02
CA GLY A 94 10.01 -10.90 -22.92
C GLY A 94 10.70 -11.52 -24.14
N VAL A 95 10.32 -11.08 -25.34
CA VAL A 95 10.80 -11.61 -26.62
C VAL A 95 11.43 -10.49 -27.43
N ASP A 96 12.67 -10.70 -27.88
CA ASP A 96 13.37 -9.92 -28.89
C ASP A 96 13.60 -10.80 -30.11
N SER A 97 12.75 -10.66 -31.12
CA SER A 97 12.82 -11.47 -32.33
C SER A 97 13.99 -11.09 -33.23
N ALA A 98 14.45 -9.83 -33.17
CA ALA A 98 15.58 -9.36 -33.97
C ALA A 98 16.88 -10.02 -33.48
N GLN A 99 17.03 -10.18 -32.16
CA GLN A 99 18.18 -10.84 -31.53
C GLN A 99 17.96 -12.35 -31.29
N ARG A 100 16.78 -12.90 -31.63
CA ARG A 100 16.37 -14.28 -31.30
C ARG A 100 16.56 -14.63 -29.82
N ARG A 101 16.27 -13.67 -28.94
CA ARG A 101 16.44 -13.80 -27.50
C ARG A 101 15.09 -13.76 -26.80
N SER A 102 14.94 -14.53 -25.74
CA SER A 102 13.82 -14.40 -24.82
C SER A 102 14.26 -14.60 -23.39
N ILE A 103 13.53 -13.98 -22.46
CA ILE A 103 13.70 -14.14 -21.02
C ILE A 103 12.33 -14.45 -20.43
N THR A 104 12.23 -15.59 -19.75
CA THR A 104 11.00 -16.00 -19.06
C THR A 104 11.21 -15.96 -17.55
N LYS A 105 10.27 -15.34 -16.83
CA LYS A 105 10.18 -15.39 -15.37
C LYS A 105 8.79 -15.82 -14.93
N ARG A 106 8.74 -16.59 -13.84
CA ARG A 106 7.49 -17.01 -13.22
C ARG A 106 6.89 -15.86 -12.44
N ILE A 107 5.58 -15.66 -12.56
CA ILE A 107 4.82 -14.79 -11.67
C ILE A 107 4.64 -15.56 -10.35
N GLU A 108 5.25 -15.07 -9.27
CA GLU A 108 5.17 -15.68 -7.95
C GLU A 108 4.28 -14.88 -7.00
N LEU A 109 4.37 -13.55 -7.03
CA LEU A 109 3.51 -12.67 -6.22
C LEU A 109 2.71 -11.72 -7.10
N VAL A 110 1.53 -11.36 -6.62
CA VAL A 110 0.64 -10.36 -7.18
C VAL A 110 0.62 -9.16 -6.24
N VAL A 111 0.81 -7.95 -6.79
CA VAL A 111 0.71 -6.68 -6.05
C VAL A 111 -0.39 -5.85 -6.69
N GLY A 112 -1.32 -5.38 -5.85
CA GLY A 112 -2.53 -4.67 -6.24
C GLY A 112 -3.78 -5.54 -6.07
N SER A 113 -4.85 -4.91 -5.54
CA SER A 113 -6.14 -5.58 -5.30
C SER A 113 -6.90 -6.01 -6.56
N GLY A 114 -6.41 -5.65 -7.75
CA GLY A 114 -7.15 -5.85 -8.99
C GLY A 114 -8.38 -4.94 -9.15
N ARG A 115 -8.54 -3.91 -8.31
CA ARG A 115 -9.59 -2.88 -8.56
C ARG A 115 -9.26 -1.98 -9.73
N ARG A 116 -7.98 -1.71 -9.96
CA ARG A 116 -7.48 -0.88 -11.06
C ARG A 116 -6.52 -1.66 -11.93
N GLY A 117 -5.58 -2.35 -11.29
CA GLY A 117 -4.67 -3.26 -11.95
C GLY A 117 -3.84 -4.08 -10.95
N GLN A 118 -2.94 -4.88 -11.51
CA GLN A 118 -2.00 -5.73 -10.79
C GLN A 118 -0.62 -5.66 -11.45
N SER A 119 0.41 -5.47 -10.64
CA SER A 119 1.80 -5.75 -10.99
C SER A 119 2.17 -7.12 -10.42
N TYR A 120 3.26 -7.69 -10.94
CA TYR A 120 3.66 -9.04 -10.62
C TYR A 120 5.12 -9.07 -10.21
N LEU A 121 5.46 -9.92 -9.24
CA LEU A 121 6.83 -10.07 -8.76
C LEU A 121 7.32 -11.50 -8.92
N TYR A 122 8.63 -11.65 -9.03
CA TYR A 122 9.30 -12.94 -9.01
C TYR A 122 10.49 -12.92 -8.04
N TRP A 123 10.87 -14.10 -7.57
CA TRP A 123 11.99 -14.28 -6.66
C TRP A 123 13.27 -14.65 -7.41
N ALA A 124 14.40 -14.06 -7.03
CA ALA A 124 15.72 -14.52 -7.43
C ALA A 124 16.76 -14.20 -6.35
N GLY A 125 17.59 -15.17 -5.98
CA GLY A 125 18.67 -14.97 -4.99
C GLY A 125 18.20 -14.52 -3.60
N GLY A 126 16.93 -14.77 -3.24
CA GLY A 126 16.32 -14.29 -1.99
C GLY A 126 15.86 -12.83 -2.02
N LEU A 127 15.84 -12.21 -3.21
CA LEU A 127 15.30 -10.88 -3.46
C LEU A 127 14.05 -10.98 -4.34
N LEU A 128 13.27 -9.89 -4.36
CA LEU A 128 12.06 -9.75 -5.18
C LEU A 128 12.30 -8.73 -6.28
N PHE A 129 11.80 -9.04 -7.46
CA PHE A 129 11.93 -8.20 -8.65
C PHE A 129 10.57 -7.97 -9.28
N GLU A 130 10.32 -6.75 -9.72
CA GLU A 130 9.14 -6.42 -10.51
C GLU A 130 9.26 -7.05 -11.91
N LEU A 131 8.15 -7.59 -12.39
CA LEU A 131 8.03 -8.06 -13.77
C LEU A 131 7.61 -6.88 -14.67
N PRO A 132 8.04 -6.84 -15.95
CA PRO A 132 7.87 -5.68 -16.81
C PRO A 132 6.44 -5.43 -17.29
N VAL A 133 5.51 -6.37 -17.10
CA VAL A 133 4.13 -6.25 -17.56
C VAL A 133 3.15 -6.30 -16.39
N SER A 134 2.23 -5.34 -16.35
CA SER A 134 1.10 -5.28 -15.42
C SER A 134 -0.21 -5.50 -16.17
N TYR A 135 -1.28 -5.81 -15.44
CA TYR A 135 -2.62 -5.94 -15.99
C TYR A 135 -3.54 -4.83 -15.47
N LEU A 136 -4.26 -4.15 -16.35
CA LEU A 136 -5.32 -3.23 -15.96
C LEU A 136 -6.68 -3.91 -16.03
N THR A 137 -7.43 -3.83 -14.94
CA THR A 137 -8.71 -4.52 -14.81
C THR A 137 -9.83 -3.84 -15.58
N GLY A 138 -9.88 -2.49 -15.58
CA GLY A 138 -10.95 -1.76 -16.26
C GLY A 138 -10.94 -1.95 -17.79
N PRO A 139 -9.81 -1.66 -18.47
CA PRO A 139 -9.64 -1.91 -19.90
C PRO A 139 -9.37 -3.38 -20.27
N GLU A 140 -9.22 -4.26 -19.28
CA GLU A 140 -8.91 -5.69 -19.46
C GLU A 140 -7.69 -5.97 -20.36
N GLN A 141 -6.60 -5.22 -20.13
CA GLN A 141 -5.44 -5.24 -21.01
C GLN A 141 -4.14 -5.31 -20.23
N TRP A 142 -3.15 -5.95 -20.85
CA TRP A 142 -1.76 -5.91 -20.42
C TRP A 142 -1.10 -4.60 -20.81
N VAL A 143 -0.21 -4.13 -19.95
CA VAL A 143 0.49 -2.86 -20.10
C VAL A 143 1.89 -2.96 -19.51
N ASN A 144 2.79 -2.03 -19.83
CA ASN A 144 4.05 -1.89 -19.11
C ASN A 144 3.78 -1.67 -17.61
N SER A 145 4.60 -2.30 -16.76
CA SER A 145 4.53 -2.08 -15.33
C SER A 145 4.93 -0.65 -14.95
N PRO A 146 4.47 -0.12 -13.80
CA PRO A 146 4.85 1.20 -13.33
C PRO A 146 6.38 1.40 -13.33
N GLY A 147 6.82 2.49 -13.96
CA GLY A 147 8.24 2.83 -14.07
C GLY A 147 9.02 2.08 -15.16
N TYR A 148 8.38 1.22 -15.97
CA TYR A 148 8.97 0.67 -17.19
C TYR A 148 8.63 1.52 -18.41
N SER A 149 9.57 1.63 -19.34
CA SER A 149 9.30 2.21 -20.66
C SER A 149 8.75 1.17 -21.64
N ASP A 150 8.00 1.62 -22.64
CA ASP A 150 7.51 0.73 -23.71
C ASP A 150 8.70 0.14 -24.49
N GLY A 151 8.71 -1.20 -24.65
CA GLY A 151 9.79 -1.91 -25.33
C GLY A 151 10.96 -2.35 -24.44
N GLU A 152 10.93 -2.05 -23.15
CA GLU A 152 12.04 -2.38 -22.24
C GLU A 152 11.95 -3.81 -21.70
N ILE A 153 12.74 -4.75 -22.26
CA ILE A 153 12.90 -6.10 -21.70
C ILE A 153 13.88 -6.05 -20.53
N ASP A 154 13.41 -5.59 -19.38
CA ASP A 154 14.15 -5.63 -18.12
C ASP A 154 13.41 -6.44 -17.05
N PHE A 155 14.14 -7.37 -16.43
CA PHE A 155 13.66 -8.19 -15.30
C PHE A 155 14.50 -7.94 -14.04
N GLY A 156 15.37 -6.91 -14.04
CA GLY A 156 16.32 -6.59 -12.98
C GLY A 156 15.83 -5.55 -11.96
N ARG A 157 14.62 -5.02 -12.11
CA ARG A 157 14.06 -4.00 -11.20
C ARG A 157 13.78 -4.56 -9.80
N LEU A 158 14.67 -4.28 -8.86
CA LEU A 158 14.60 -4.74 -7.48
C LEU A 158 13.45 -4.06 -6.71
N ILE A 159 12.68 -4.86 -5.97
CA ILE A 159 11.70 -4.37 -5.00
C ILE A 159 12.38 -4.07 -3.67
N VAL A 160 12.35 -2.79 -3.28
CA VAL A 160 12.87 -2.34 -1.97
C VAL A 160 11.85 -2.55 -0.85
N PRO A 161 12.29 -2.67 0.42
CA PRO A 161 11.38 -2.99 1.52
C PRO A 161 10.26 -1.98 1.73
N ARG A 162 10.48 -0.71 1.35
CA ARG A 162 9.48 0.35 1.46
C ARG A 162 8.24 0.10 0.60
N CYS A 163 8.39 -0.48 -0.59
CA CYS A 163 7.25 -0.89 -1.41
C CYS A 163 6.41 -1.96 -0.69
N LEU A 164 7.08 -2.95 -0.11
CA LEU A 164 6.44 -4.03 0.61
C LEU A 164 5.79 -3.54 1.91
N GLU A 165 6.32 -2.51 2.56
CA GLU A 165 5.72 -1.93 3.76
C GLU A 165 4.29 -1.41 3.50
N CYS A 166 4.01 -0.90 2.30
CA CYS A 166 2.67 -0.45 1.92
C CYS A 166 1.81 -1.57 1.28
N HIS A 167 2.44 -2.62 0.76
CA HIS A 167 1.77 -3.69 0.00
C HIS A 167 1.76 -5.05 0.72
N SER A 168 2.15 -5.10 1.99
CA SER A 168 2.15 -6.32 2.78
C SER A 168 2.04 -6.01 4.28
N THR A 169 1.71 -7.05 5.04
CA THR A 169 1.67 -6.97 6.50
C THR A 169 3.08 -7.04 7.05
N SER A 170 3.86 -8.03 6.62
CA SER A 170 5.24 -8.24 7.07
C SER A 170 6.10 -8.86 5.98
N PHE A 171 7.30 -8.32 5.78
CA PHE A 171 8.36 -8.92 4.95
C PHE A 171 9.70 -8.81 5.69
N PRO A 172 10.01 -9.77 6.59
CA PRO A 172 11.24 -9.73 7.36
C PRO A 172 12.47 -9.82 6.46
N LEU A 173 13.49 -9.03 6.76
CA LEU A 173 14.83 -9.19 6.21
C LEU A 173 15.64 -10.13 7.09
N GLN A 174 16.48 -10.95 6.47
CA GLN A 174 17.40 -11.87 7.12
C GLN A 174 18.77 -11.76 6.48
N THR A 175 19.82 -11.90 7.28
CA THR A 175 21.21 -11.97 6.79
C THR A 175 21.60 -13.43 6.65
N GLU A 176 21.90 -13.85 5.43
CA GLU A 176 22.35 -15.19 5.11
C GLU A 176 23.67 -15.12 4.35
N LEU A 177 24.72 -15.75 4.89
CA LEU A 177 26.07 -15.76 4.28
C LEU A 177 26.57 -14.34 3.95
N GLY A 178 26.32 -13.37 4.82
CA GLY A 178 26.72 -11.97 4.65
C GLY A 178 25.84 -11.14 3.71
N ALA A 179 24.82 -11.72 3.07
CA ALA A 179 23.90 -11.00 2.21
C ALA A 179 22.53 -10.79 2.87
N VAL A 180 21.97 -9.58 2.75
CA VAL A 180 20.61 -9.26 3.20
C VAL A 180 19.60 -9.76 2.17
N ARG A 181 18.66 -10.59 2.61
CA ARG A 181 17.61 -11.21 1.78
C ARG A 181 16.25 -11.08 2.45
N TYR A 182 15.18 -11.19 1.67
CA TYR A 182 13.85 -11.35 2.23
C TYR A 182 13.66 -12.79 2.74
N SER A 183 13.06 -12.92 3.91
CA SER A 183 12.61 -14.21 4.41
C SER A 183 11.43 -14.71 3.58
N ARG A 184 11.32 -16.03 3.40
CA ARG A 184 10.12 -16.68 2.85
C ARG A 184 8.96 -16.73 3.86
N ARG A 185 9.20 -16.34 5.11
CA ARG A 185 8.17 -16.19 6.16
C ARG A 185 7.61 -14.75 6.14
N TYR A 186 6.82 -14.43 5.11
CA TYR A 186 6.16 -13.14 4.96
C TYR A 186 4.64 -13.26 5.07
N ARG A 187 3.96 -12.11 5.15
CA ARG A 187 2.50 -12.03 5.18
C ARG A 187 2.01 -10.97 4.20
N LEU A 188 1.28 -11.46 3.19
CA LEU A 188 0.68 -10.64 2.13
C LEU A 188 -0.62 -9.99 2.59
N GLY A 189 -1.09 -9.03 1.78
CA GLY A 189 -2.21 -8.17 2.12
C GLY A 189 -1.88 -7.23 3.28
N ILE A 190 -2.74 -6.25 3.53
CA ILE A 190 -2.76 -5.54 4.82
C ILE A 190 -3.66 -6.34 5.75
N SER A 191 -3.18 -6.65 6.96
CA SER A 191 -3.94 -7.33 8.02
C SER A 191 -4.26 -6.38 9.18
N CYS A 192 -4.97 -6.93 10.17
CA CYS A 192 -5.35 -6.25 11.41
C CYS A 192 -4.14 -5.59 12.10
N GLU A 193 -3.02 -6.31 12.21
CA GLU A 193 -1.88 -5.85 13.00
C GLU A 193 -1.15 -4.65 12.42
N LYS A 194 -1.32 -4.41 11.10
CA LYS A 194 -0.77 -3.21 10.48
C LYS A 194 -1.31 -1.93 11.12
N CYS A 195 -2.56 -1.97 11.59
CA CYS A 195 -3.25 -0.84 12.21
C CYS A 195 -3.39 -0.98 13.72
N HIS A 196 -3.47 -2.21 14.23
CA HIS A 196 -3.75 -2.51 15.64
C HIS A 196 -2.51 -2.98 16.43
N GLY A 197 -1.36 -3.12 15.77
CA GLY A 197 -0.18 -3.73 16.35
C GLY A 197 -0.33 -5.24 16.56
N GLU A 198 0.68 -5.85 17.16
CA GLU A 198 0.70 -7.28 17.48
C GLU A 198 -0.45 -7.67 18.42
N GLY A 199 -1.27 -8.64 18.00
CA GLY A 199 -2.47 -9.05 18.76
C GLY A 199 -2.25 -10.18 19.76
N ARG A 200 -1.02 -10.70 19.90
CA ARG A 200 -0.75 -11.93 20.67
C ARG A 200 -1.13 -11.82 22.14
N GLU A 201 -0.73 -10.71 22.79
CA GLU A 201 -1.04 -10.48 24.21
C GLU A 201 -2.53 -10.25 24.43
N HIS A 202 -3.18 -9.54 23.51
CA HIS A 202 -4.64 -9.37 23.50
C HIS A 202 -5.37 -10.71 23.43
N ILE A 203 -5.00 -11.58 22.49
CA ILE A 203 -5.62 -12.89 22.31
C ILE A 203 -5.43 -13.75 23.56
N HIS A 204 -4.22 -13.79 24.12
CA HIS A 204 -3.92 -14.54 25.33
C HIS A 204 -4.75 -14.05 26.53
N PHE A 205 -4.81 -12.73 26.73
CA PHE A 205 -5.58 -12.14 27.80
C PHE A 205 -7.09 -12.42 27.65
N GLN A 206 -7.67 -12.21 26.47
CA GLN A 206 -9.11 -12.43 26.25
C GLN A 206 -9.51 -13.90 26.29
N SER A 207 -8.62 -14.79 25.86
CA SER A 207 -8.86 -16.25 25.92
C SER A 207 -8.88 -16.76 27.36
N SER A 208 -8.15 -16.11 28.27
CA SER A 208 -8.18 -16.41 29.72
C SER A 208 -9.27 -15.65 30.48
N HIS A 209 -9.89 -14.63 29.87
CA HIS A 209 -10.90 -13.77 30.49
C HIS A 209 -12.10 -13.55 29.54
N PRO A 210 -12.88 -14.59 29.17
CA PRO A 210 -13.92 -14.48 28.14
C PRO A 210 -15.09 -13.55 28.48
N ALA A 211 -15.29 -13.24 29.77
CA ALA A 211 -16.28 -12.27 30.22
C ALA A 211 -15.80 -10.80 30.14
N GLU A 212 -14.50 -10.57 29.92
CA GLU A 212 -13.95 -9.21 29.81
C GLU A 212 -14.20 -8.65 28.40
N THR A 213 -14.95 -7.56 28.35
CA THR A 213 -15.34 -6.91 27.09
C THR A 213 -14.40 -5.78 26.69
N ARG A 214 -13.54 -5.32 27.60
CA ARG A 214 -12.51 -4.33 27.29
C ARG A 214 -11.42 -4.99 26.44
N GLY A 215 -11.13 -4.41 25.28
CA GLY A 215 -9.98 -4.80 24.46
C GLY A 215 -8.65 -4.41 25.11
N ALA A 216 -8.18 -5.21 26.07
CA ALA A 216 -6.88 -5.05 26.71
C ALA A 216 -5.73 -5.48 25.79
N SER A 217 -4.54 -4.90 25.98
CA SER A 217 -3.30 -5.28 25.28
C SER A 217 -3.37 -5.26 23.75
N ILE A 218 -4.22 -4.40 23.18
CA ILE A 218 -4.31 -4.12 21.74
C ILE A 218 -4.40 -2.62 21.51
N LEU A 219 -3.81 -2.13 20.42
CA LEU A 219 -3.97 -0.74 20.03
C LEU A 219 -5.34 -0.55 19.38
N ASN A 220 -6.02 0.53 19.76
CA ASN A 220 -7.28 0.91 19.14
C ASN A 220 -7.11 2.28 18.46
N PRO A 221 -7.02 2.33 17.11
CA PRO A 221 -6.91 3.57 16.36
C PRO A 221 -8.01 4.60 16.67
N ALA A 222 -9.21 4.18 17.07
CA ALA A 222 -10.27 5.12 17.46
C ALA A 222 -9.92 5.95 18.71
N ARG A 223 -8.99 5.45 19.55
CA ARG A 223 -8.51 6.13 20.77
C ARG A 223 -7.27 6.99 20.55
N PHE A 224 -6.66 6.94 19.37
CA PHE A 224 -5.51 7.78 19.05
C PHE A 224 -5.92 9.25 18.96
N SER A 225 -4.99 10.17 19.22
CA SER A 225 -5.19 11.58 18.86
C SER A 225 -5.42 11.71 17.35
N ARG A 226 -6.06 12.79 16.91
CA ARG A 226 -6.38 13.02 15.48
C ARG A 226 -5.18 12.79 14.57
N ASP A 227 -4.04 13.39 14.90
CA ASP A 227 -2.84 13.29 14.05
C ASP A 227 -2.30 11.88 14.00
N ARG A 228 -2.39 11.13 15.11
CA ARG A 228 -2.01 9.71 15.15
C ARG A 228 -2.97 8.81 14.37
N ARG A 229 -4.26 9.15 14.32
CA ARG A 229 -5.23 8.49 13.41
C ARG A 229 -4.86 8.71 11.94
N VAL A 230 -4.51 9.95 11.59
CA VAL A 230 -4.08 10.29 10.22
C VAL A 230 -2.75 9.63 9.88
N ASP A 231 -1.77 9.65 10.79
CA ASP A 231 -0.46 9.02 10.62
C ASP A 231 -0.55 7.52 10.34
N ASN A 232 -1.48 6.83 11.01
CA ASN A 232 -1.72 5.41 10.77
C ASN A 232 -2.12 5.11 9.31
N CYS A 233 -2.86 6.01 8.67
CA CYS A 233 -3.18 5.91 7.24
C CYS A 233 -2.04 6.42 6.36
N ALA A 234 -1.38 7.50 6.80
CA ALA A 234 -0.31 8.17 6.09
C ALA A 234 0.92 7.30 5.90
N LEU A 235 1.11 6.24 6.71
CA LEU A 235 2.17 5.25 6.47
C LEU A 235 2.20 4.79 5.00
N CYS A 236 1.03 4.62 4.38
CA CYS A 236 0.91 4.20 2.98
C CYS A 236 0.27 5.26 2.07
N HIS A 237 -0.58 6.14 2.62
CA HIS A 237 -1.39 7.09 1.85
C HIS A 237 -0.87 8.54 1.89
N SER A 238 0.44 8.73 2.11
CA SER A 238 1.09 10.07 2.08
C SER A 238 2.16 10.23 0.99
N GLY A 239 2.01 9.46 -0.09
CA GLY A 239 2.96 9.39 -1.18
C GLY A 239 4.26 8.68 -0.80
N GLU A 240 5.21 8.69 -1.73
CA GLU A 240 6.56 8.20 -1.47
C GLU A 240 7.28 9.19 -0.52
N ARG A 241 7.85 8.63 0.55
CA ARG A 241 8.60 9.37 1.57
C ARG A 241 9.82 8.55 1.95
N GLU A 242 10.94 9.25 2.08
CA GLU A 242 12.20 8.63 2.47
C GLU A 242 12.14 8.08 3.91
N PRO A 243 12.63 6.86 4.16
CA PRO A 243 12.68 6.29 5.50
C PRO A 243 13.77 6.97 6.36
N ARG A 244 13.43 7.31 7.60
CA ARG A 244 14.38 7.69 8.67
C ARG A 244 14.77 6.50 9.53
N ARG A 245 13.92 5.48 9.58
CA ARG A 245 14.12 4.20 10.29
C ARG A 245 13.89 3.05 9.31
N PRO A 246 14.40 1.85 9.60
CA PRO A 246 14.17 0.69 8.75
C PRO A 246 12.67 0.48 8.45
N PRO A 247 12.27 0.17 7.20
CA PRO A 247 10.89 -0.17 6.89
C PRO A 247 10.37 -1.32 7.78
N PHE A 248 9.05 -1.35 8.00
CA PHE A 248 8.32 -2.21 8.95
C PHE A 248 8.59 -1.91 10.43
N SER A 249 9.27 -0.81 10.77
CA SER A 249 9.50 -0.43 12.16
C SER A 249 8.42 0.49 12.76
N TYR A 250 7.58 1.12 11.93
CA TYR A 250 6.53 2.02 12.41
C TYR A 250 5.53 1.30 13.32
N ARG A 251 5.20 1.92 14.45
CA ARG A 251 4.21 1.43 15.42
C ARG A 251 2.97 2.30 15.38
N PRO A 252 1.77 1.73 15.14
CA PRO A 252 0.52 2.49 15.16
C PRO A 252 0.37 3.32 16.43
N GLY A 253 0.01 4.59 16.28
CA GLY A 253 -0.14 5.52 17.40
C GLY A 253 1.10 6.35 17.73
N GLU A 254 2.26 6.05 17.12
CA GLU A 254 3.45 6.89 17.20
C GLU A 254 3.48 7.96 16.09
N ARG A 255 4.36 8.96 16.23
CA ARG A 255 4.55 10.03 15.23
C ARG A 255 5.19 9.45 13.97
N LEU A 256 4.51 9.52 12.82
CA LEU A 256 5.05 8.97 11.58
C LEU A 256 6.35 9.66 11.14
N ASP A 257 6.52 10.95 11.45
CA ASP A 257 7.70 11.73 11.09
C ASP A 257 8.97 11.31 11.85
N ASP A 258 8.85 10.48 12.90
CA ASP A 258 10.00 9.85 13.56
C ASP A 258 10.54 8.65 12.75
N TYR A 259 9.75 8.16 11.79
CA TYR A 259 10.02 7.00 10.95
C TYR A 259 10.25 7.36 9.49
N LEU A 260 9.61 8.42 8.99
CA LEU A 260 9.71 8.89 7.60
C LEU A 260 10.08 10.38 7.58
N VAL A 261 10.87 10.80 6.59
CA VAL A 261 11.23 12.22 6.41
C VAL A 261 9.94 13.02 6.16
N ALA A 262 9.75 14.09 6.92
CA ALA A 262 8.60 14.99 6.74
C ALA A 262 8.67 15.64 5.35
N ARG A 263 7.52 15.78 4.67
CA ARG A 263 7.46 16.58 3.45
C ARG A 263 7.64 18.04 3.84
N SER A 264 8.61 18.75 3.25
CA SER A 264 8.79 20.18 3.49
C SER A 264 7.64 20.96 2.86
N ASP A 265 6.96 21.83 3.60
CA ASP A 265 5.83 22.62 3.06
C ASP A 265 6.25 23.66 2.00
N ALA A 266 7.55 23.90 1.80
CA ALA A 266 8.07 25.05 1.07
C ALA A 266 8.03 24.96 -0.47
N ASP A 267 8.01 23.76 -1.07
CA ASP A 267 8.09 23.59 -2.55
C ASP A 267 7.31 22.37 -3.06
N VAL A 268 6.17 22.03 -2.45
CA VAL A 268 5.45 20.79 -2.83
C VAL A 268 4.54 21.05 -4.04
N PRO A 269 4.83 20.51 -5.24
CA PRO A 269 3.83 20.43 -6.30
C PRO A 269 2.57 19.73 -5.76
N ILE A 270 1.39 20.07 -6.31
CA ILE A 270 0.12 19.45 -5.89
C ILE A 270 0.31 17.93 -5.84
N PRO A 271 0.08 17.29 -4.67
CA PRO A 271 0.30 15.86 -4.54
C PRO A 271 -0.49 15.06 -5.59
N ASP A 272 0.09 13.95 -6.06
CA ASP A 272 -0.60 13.10 -7.02
C ASP A 272 -1.84 12.46 -6.39
N VAL A 273 -2.90 12.29 -7.18
CA VAL A 273 -4.13 11.62 -6.72
C VAL A 273 -3.95 10.11 -6.48
N HIS A 274 -2.86 9.54 -6.98
CA HIS A 274 -2.42 8.19 -6.66
C HIS A 274 -1.48 8.20 -5.45
N GLY A 275 -1.82 7.44 -4.42
CA GLY A 275 -0.93 7.20 -3.26
C GLY A 275 -0.76 8.33 -2.24
N ASP A 276 -1.20 9.58 -2.50
CA ASP A 276 -1.07 10.71 -1.54
C ASP A 276 -2.41 11.36 -1.16
N GLN A 277 -3.36 10.54 -0.69
CA GLN A 277 -4.66 11.02 -0.24
C GLN A 277 -4.55 11.90 1.01
N VAL A 278 -3.58 11.66 1.89
CA VAL A 278 -3.36 12.46 3.09
C VAL A 278 -2.84 13.85 2.74
N GLY A 279 -1.87 13.97 1.83
CA GLY A 279 -1.36 15.26 1.36
C GLY A 279 -2.46 16.11 0.72
N LEU A 280 -3.30 15.49 -0.11
CA LEU A 280 -4.47 16.16 -0.70
C LEU A 280 -5.50 16.57 0.35
N LEU A 281 -5.84 15.68 1.28
CA LEU A 281 -6.81 15.97 2.33
C LEU A 281 -6.37 17.15 3.21
N ARG A 282 -5.07 17.27 3.53
CA ARG A 282 -4.50 18.38 4.30
C ARG A 282 -4.73 19.76 3.67
N ARG A 283 -4.92 19.84 2.35
CA ARG A 283 -5.22 21.08 1.63
C ARG A 283 -6.68 21.53 1.78
N SER A 284 -7.59 20.58 2.04
CA SER A 284 -9.02 20.81 2.18
C SER A 284 -9.37 21.76 3.33
N LYS A 285 -10.24 22.74 3.09
CA LYS A 285 -10.69 23.70 4.12
C LYS A 285 -11.39 22.99 5.28
N CYS A 286 -12.27 22.03 4.99
CA CYS A 286 -12.98 21.26 6.01
C CYS A 286 -12.02 20.49 6.95
N PHE A 287 -10.92 19.95 6.40
CA PHE A 287 -9.90 19.24 7.19
C PHE A 287 -9.12 20.18 8.09
N ARG A 288 -8.70 21.34 7.58
CA ARG A 288 -7.98 22.35 8.37
C ARG A 288 -8.83 23.02 9.44
N ALA A 289 -10.13 23.16 9.19
CA ALA A 289 -11.08 23.75 10.14
C ALA A 289 -11.53 22.76 11.25
N SER A 290 -11.40 21.46 11.03
CA SER A 290 -11.84 20.44 11.98
C SER A 290 -10.70 19.97 12.89
N ARG A 291 -10.94 20.03 14.21
CA ARG A 291 -10.03 19.52 15.25
C ARG A 291 -10.03 18.01 15.41
N ASP A 292 -11.01 17.30 14.82
CA ASP A 292 -11.20 15.86 15.03
C ASP A 292 -11.24 15.03 13.74
N MET A 293 -11.48 15.67 12.58
CA MET A 293 -11.64 14.95 11.31
C MET A 293 -10.38 14.15 10.96
N SER A 294 -10.58 12.90 10.56
CA SER A 294 -9.54 11.98 10.11
C SER A 294 -10.09 11.09 8.98
N CYS A 295 -9.30 10.16 8.46
CA CYS A 295 -9.73 9.26 7.40
C CYS A 295 -10.97 8.45 7.80
N SER A 296 -11.06 8.01 9.07
CA SER A 296 -12.18 7.23 9.60
C SER A 296 -13.45 8.04 9.85
N THR A 297 -13.41 9.37 9.71
CA THR A 297 -14.62 10.20 9.70
C THR A 297 -15.49 9.85 8.49
N CYS A 298 -14.85 9.57 7.35
CA CYS A 298 -15.53 9.24 6.10
C CYS A 298 -15.52 7.75 5.79
N HIS A 299 -14.41 7.06 6.10
CA HIS A 299 -14.17 5.68 5.68
C HIS A 299 -14.30 4.66 6.80
N ASP A 300 -15.01 3.57 6.55
CA ASP A 300 -14.90 2.34 7.33
C ASP A 300 -13.91 1.38 6.68
N VAL A 301 -12.72 1.28 7.29
CA VAL A 301 -11.61 0.45 6.82
C VAL A 301 -11.86 -1.06 6.96
N HIS A 302 -12.85 -1.46 7.76
CA HIS A 302 -13.16 -2.87 8.03
C HIS A 302 -14.15 -3.49 7.03
N ARG A 303 -14.69 -2.71 6.09
CA ARG A 303 -15.63 -3.22 5.09
C ARG A 303 -15.38 -2.64 3.71
N PRO A 304 -15.85 -3.30 2.63
CA PRO A 304 -15.80 -2.73 1.31
C PRO A 304 -16.71 -1.50 1.21
N GLU A 305 -16.15 -0.35 0.87
CA GLU A 305 -16.93 0.84 0.57
C GLU A 305 -16.85 1.16 -0.93
N ARG A 306 -18.01 1.26 -1.58
CA ARG A 306 -18.14 1.57 -3.01
C ARG A 306 -19.30 2.53 -3.32
N ASP A 307 -20.17 2.75 -2.37
CA ASP A 307 -21.40 3.52 -2.55
C ASP A 307 -21.14 5.01 -2.31
N VAL A 308 -21.17 5.79 -3.39
CA VAL A 308 -21.00 7.24 -3.37
C VAL A 308 -22.12 7.93 -2.60
N ALA A 309 -23.35 7.41 -2.61
CA ALA A 309 -24.46 8.00 -1.86
C ALA A 309 -24.21 7.89 -0.35
N ARG A 310 -23.71 6.74 0.11
CA ARG A 310 -23.31 6.56 1.52
C ARG A 310 -22.17 7.48 1.93
N PHE A 311 -21.22 7.75 1.03
CA PHE A 311 -20.18 8.74 1.29
C PHE A 311 -20.72 10.18 1.33
N ALA A 312 -21.68 10.53 0.49
CA ALA A 312 -22.29 11.86 0.51
C ALA A 312 -22.94 12.16 1.87
N GLN A 313 -23.54 11.14 2.53
CA GLN A 313 -24.06 11.28 3.90
C GLN A 313 -22.98 11.70 4.93
N LYS A 314 -21.70 11.36 4.71
CA LYS A 314 -20.59 11.81 5.56
C LYS A 314 -20.36 13.31 5.43
N CYS A 315 -20.53 13.87 4.24
CA CYS A 315 -20.49 15.30 4.01
C CYS A 315 -21.66 16.00 4.71
N LEU A 316 -22.86 15.42 4.61
CA LEU A 316 -24.10 15.96 5.18
C LEU A 316 -24.12 15.96 6.71
N ALA A 317 -23.23 15.21 7.37
CA ALA A 317 -23.04 15.29 8.83
C ALA A 317 -22.53 16.68 9.29
N CYS A 318 -21.89 17.45 8.39
CA CYS A 318 -21.37 18.78 8.70
C CYS A 318 -21.91 19.88 7.75
N HIS A 319 -22.39 19.52 6.57
CA HIS A 319 -22.84 20.45 5.53
C HIS A 319 -24.35 20.40 5.34
N GLN A 320 -25.00 21.55 5.50
CA GLN A 320 -26.42 21.72 5.18
C GLN A 320 -26.57 22.12 3.70
N THR A 321 -27.55 21.52 3.03
CA THR A 321 -27.79 21.71 1.59
C THR A 321 -28.74 22.86 1.27
N GLY A 322 -29.52 23.33 2.24
CA GLY A 322 -30.58 24.34 2.03
C GLY A 322 -30.09 25.71 1.57
N GLN A 323 -28.78 25.97 1.63
CA GLN A 323 -28.14 27.21 1.16
C GLN A 323 -27.02 26.91 0.15
N HIS A 324 -27.08 25.76 -0.53
CA HIS A 324 -26.06 25.41 -1.51
C HIS A 324 -26.12 26.41 -2.68
N PRO A 325 -25.00 27.06 -3.08
CA PRO A 325 -25.03 28.12 -4.10
C PRO A 325 -25.58 27.69 -5.46
N MET A 326 -25.48 26.40 -5.79
CA MET A 326 -26.00 25.82 -7.04
C MET A 326 -27.31 25.05 -6.82
N ALA A 327 -28.07 25.35 -5.76
CA ALA A 327 -29.20 24.53 -5.36
C ALA A 327 -30.24 24.31 -6.47
N ASP A 328 -30.55 25.39 -7.20
CA ASP A 328 -31.52 25.39 -8.29
C ASP A 328 -31.01 24.62 -9.52
N GLU A 329 -29.70 24.67 -9.79
CA GLU A 329 -29.07 24.02 -10.95
C GLU A 329 -28.94 22.49 -10.79
N ILE A 330 -28.83 22.01 -9.55
CA ILE A 330 -28.59 20.58 -9.25
C ILE A 330 -29.80 19.91 -8.57
N ALA A 331 -30.96 20.56 -8.59
CA ALA A 331 -32.19 20.10 -7.96
C ALA A 331 -32.48 18.61 -8.27
N GLY A 332 -32.63 17.79 -7.22
CA GLY A 332 -32.85 16.34 -7.32
C GLY A 332 -31.60 15.45 -7.40
N ARG A 333 -30.41 15.97 -7.73
CA ARG A 333 -29.12 15.22 -7.71
C ARG A 333 -28.20 15.61 -6.54
N MET A 334 -28.57 16.66 -5.82
CA MET A 334 -27.82 17.28 -4.71
C MET A 334 -27.31 16.29 -3.64
N MET A 335 -28.08 15.26 -3.31
CA MET A 335 -27.74 14.31 -2.25
C MET A 335 -26.67 13.28 -2.62
N THR A 336 -26.37 13.08 -3.90
CA THR A 336 -25.37 12.09 -4.36
C THR A 336 -24.20 12.72 -5.12
N SER A 337 -24.34 13.95 -5.61
CA SER A 337 -23.34 14.61 -6.45
C SER A 337 -22.26 15.42 -5.71
N CYS A 338 -22.30 15.51 -4.37
CA CYS A 338 -21.29 16.25 -3.58
C CYS A 338 -19.86 15.85 -3.99
N ILE A 339 -19.62 14.55 -4.12
CA ILE A 339 -18.30 13.97 -4.37
C ILE A 339 -17.86 14.20 -5.83
N ASP A 340 -18.77 14.28 -6.79
CA ASP A 340 -18.39 14.49 -8.19
C ASP A 340 -17.87 15.89 -8.46
N CYS A 341 -18.42 16.90 -7.77
CA CYS A 341 -17.99 18.29 -7.89
C CYS A 341 -16.86 18.64 -6.91
N HIS A 342 -16.96 18.19 -5.66
CA HIS A 342 -15.99 18.56 -4.61
C HIS A 342 -14.80 17.61 -4.47
N MET A 343 -14.85 16.44 -5.10
CA MET A 343 -13.75 15.47 -5.16
C MET A 343 -13.62 14.90 -6.59
N PRO A 344 -13.39 15.76 -7.60
CA PRO A 344 -13.37 15.35 -8.99
C PRO A 344 -12.28 14.32 -9.27
N ASN A 345 -12.51 13.46 -10.27
CA ASN A 345 -11.46 12.59 -10.78
C ASN A 345 -10.38 13.45 -11.46
N ARG A 346 -9.13 13.26 -11.05
CA ARG A 346 -7.96 13.86 -11.70
C ARG A 346 -7.09 12.78 -12.30
N LYS A 347 -6.34 13.17 -13.32
CA LYS A 347 -5.32 12.34 -13.94
C LYS A 347 -4.18 12.14 -12.95
N SER A 348 -3.73 10.91 -12.77
CA SER A 348 -2.46 10.61 -12.09
C SER A 348 -1.30 10.81 -13.05
N ASN A 349 -0.25 11.46 -12.58
CA ASN A 349 1.04 11.61 -13.24
C ASN A 349 2.04 10.54 -12.78
N ALA A 350 1.77 9.87 -11.66
CA ALA A 350 2.62 8.82 -11.09
C ALA A 350 2.60 7.51 -11.89
N ILE A 351 1.51 7.24 -12.64
CA ILE A 351 1.38 6.01 -13.43
C ILE A 351 1.18 6.39 -14.90
N GLN A 352 2.25 6.26 -15.68
CA GLN A 352 2.21 6.38 -17.14
C GLN A 352 2.13 5.01 -17.78
N ILE A 353 1.05 4.77 -18.52
CA ILE A 353 0.78 3.51 -19.17
C ILE A 353 0.98 3.71 -20.67
N ASN A 354 2.07 3.14 -21.18
CA ASN A 354 2.46 3.25 -22.57
C ASN A 354 2.04 1.96 -23.29
N THR A 355 1.04 2.08 -24.16
CA THR A 355 0.68 1.01 -25.10
C THR A 355 0.97 1.47 -26.53
N PRO A 356 1.07 0.55 -27.51
CA PRO A 356 1.40 0.91 -28.89
C PRO A 356 0.49 1.96 -29.54
N GLY A 357 -0.77 2.04 -29.11
CA GLY A 357 -1.75 2.95 -29.69
C GLY A 357 -2.13 4.17 -28.86
N LYS A 358 -1.95 4.15 -27.52
CA LYS A 358 -2.37 5.25 -26.62
C LYS A 358 -1.53 5.31 -25.35
N GLN A 359 -1.23 6.53 -24.90
CA GLN A 359 -0.94 6.76 -23.48
C GLN A 359 -2.25 6.66 -22.72
N ALA A 360 -2.40 5.62 -21.90
CA ALA A 360 -3.50 5.55 -20.95
C ALA A 360 -3.06 6.23 -19.65
N ALA A 361 -3.97 7.01 -19.07
CA ALA A 361 -3.75 7.59 -17.75
C ALA A 361 -4.80 7.06 -16.80
N LEU A 362 -4.40 6.76 -15.58
CA LEU A 362 -5.32 6.36 -14.54
C LEU A 362 -5.90 7.61 -13.88
N TYR A 363 -7.21 7.58 -13.64
CA TYR A 363 -7.93 8.65 -12.98
C TYR A 363 -8.35 8.21 -11.58
N TYR A 364 -8.14 9.09 -10.61
CA TYR A 364 -8.51 8.88 -9.23
C TYR A 364 -9.23 10.12 -8.68
N ARG A 365 -10.17 9.90 -7.77
CA ARG A 365 -10.83 10.99 -7.05
C ARG A 365 -9.81 11.69 -6.16
N THR A 366 -9.70 13.00 -6.32
CA THR A 366 -8.89 13.81 -5.41
C THR A 366 -9.48 13.76 -4.00
N HIS A 367 -8.59 13.74 -3.00
CA HIS A 367 -8.98 13.93 -1.60
C HIS A 367 -8.83 15.39 -1.15
N GLU A 368 -8.47 16.30 -2.06
CA GLU A 368 -8.53 17.74 -1.86
C GLU A 368 -10.00 18.17 -2.02
N ILE A 369 -10.75 18.12 -0.93
CA ILE A 369 -12.16 18.50 -0.90
C ILE A 369 -12.24 20.02 -1.00
N GLY A 370 -12.83 20.51 -2.09
CA GLY A 370 -12.82 21.93 -2.41
C GLY A 370 -13.86 22.34 -3.44
N ILE A 371 -13.90 23.63 -3.77
CA ILE A 371 -14.74 24.19 -4.83
C ILE A 371 -13.84 24.38 -6.05
N TYR A 372 -14.21 23.78 -7.18
CA TYR A 372 -13.45 23.82 -8.42
C TYR A 372 -14.21 24.67 -9.43
N ARG A 373 -13.55 25.68 -10.02
CA ARG A 373 -14.17 26.65 -10.95
C ARG A 373 -14.33 26.12 -12.39
N GLU A 374 -13.75 24.98 -12.70
CA GLU A 374 -13.76 24.40 -14.05
C GLU A 374 -14.81 23.31 -14.15
N ARG A 375 -16.00 23.67 -14.65
CA ARG A 375 -16.82 22.82 -15.52
C ARG A 375 -17.51 23.69 -16.56
#